data_AF-A0A1I7A0R2-F1
#
_entry.id   AF-A0A1I7A0R2-F1
#
_cell.length_a   1.000
_cell.length_b   1.000
_cell.length_c   1.000
_cell.angle_alpha   90.00
_cell.angle_beta   90.00
_cell.angle_gamma   90.00
#
_symmetry.space_group_name_H-M   'P 1'
#
loop_
_entity.id
_entity.type
_entity.pdbx_description
1 polymer ?
#
loop_
_entity_poly.entity_id
_entity_poly.type
_entity_poly.pdbx_seq_one_letter_code
_entity_poly.pdbx_strand_id
1 'polypeptide(L)'
;MKSLSSYLLLVVILLSSCSDHPTTITFPDGLEEIQLGSNSESLCLDCPNKLVGYIDLSQRNPYFMKVNPDLWRDLHDNYPELEVIWVFAGENDKMNKQKLVEFLIEFDYPFSVLYDRQNSFFEHNKLVNVSFENIWIQSYFVRGEDIILSAEPGISELFQEQLDDFLELE
;
A
#
# COMPACT_ATOMS: atom_id res chain seq x y z
N MET A 1 -48.55 -9.75 -24.79
CA MET A 1 -47.45 -10.22 -23.92
C MET A 1 -46.17 -9.49 -24.31
N LYS A 2 -46.03 -8.23 -23.87
CA LYS A 2 -44.77 -7.48 -23.88
C LYS A 2 -44.36 -7.36 -22.42
N SER A 3 -43.05 -7.28 -22.15
CA SER A 3 -42.49 -6.95 -20.83
C SER A 3 -42.11 -8.11 -19.88
N LEU A 4 -41.49 -9.18 -20.37
CA LEU A 4 -40.62 -10.02 -19.50
C LEU A 4 -39.13 -9.91 -19.87
N SER A 5 -38.82 -9.69 -21.15
CA SER A 5 -37.44 -9.58 -21.64
C SER A 5 -36.69 -8.35 -21.09
N SER A 6 -37.39 -7.24 -20.86
CA SER A 6 -36.78 -5.99 -20.40
C SER A 6 -36.38 -6.00 -18.91
N TYR A 7 -37.02 -6.82 -18.08
CA TYR A 7 -36.69 -6.91 -16.65
C TYR A 7 -35.50 -7.84 -16.38
N LEU A 8 -35.31 -8.88 -17.20
CA LEU A 8 -34.17 -9.79 -17.07
C LEU A 8 -32.84 -9.06 -17.36
N LEU A 9 -32.84 -8.15 -18.34
CA LEU A 9 -31.66 -7.36 -18.69
C LEU A 9 -31.26 -6.38 -17.58
N LEU A 10 -32.24 -5.84 -16.84
CA LEU A 10 -32.00 -4.91 -15.73
C LEU A 10 -31.38 -5.61 -14.52
N VAL A 11 -31.78 -6.87 -14.25
CA VAL A 11 -31.23 -7.68 -13.15
C VAL A 11 -29.80 -8.13 -13.43
N VAL A 12 -29.46 -8.42 -14.69
CA VAL A 12 -28.07 -8.79 -15.08
C VAL A 12 -27.11 -7.59 -15.01
N ILE A 13 -27.59 -6.36 -15.24
CA ILE A 13 -26.77 -5.13 -15.13
C ILE A 13 -26.56 -4.74 -13.65
N LEU A 14 -27.51 -5.04 -12.76
CA LEU A 14 -27.38 -4.73 -11.33
C LEU A 14 -26.47 -5.71 -10.55
N LEU A 15 -26.24 -6.91 -11.08
CA LEU A 15 -25.35 -7.91 -10.45
C LEU A 15 -23.89 -7.84 -10.90
N SER A 16 -23.57 -7.03 -11.92
CA SER A 16 -22.23 -6.95 -12.50
C SER A 16 -21.40 -5.74 -12.03
N SER A 17 -21.87 -5.03 -11.00
CA SER A 17 -21.21 -3.82 -10.48
C SER A 17 -20.70 -3.93 -9.04
N CYS A 18 -20.38 -5.13 -8.55
CA CYS A 18 -19.42 -5.25 -7.45
C CYS A 18 -18.02 -5.24 -8.07
N SER A 19 -17.37 -4.07 -8.11
CA SER A 19 -15.91 -4.07 -8.19
C SER A 19 -15.43 -4.65 -6.87
N ASP A 20 -14.98 -5.90 -6.87
CA ASP A 20 -14.45 -6.52 -5.66
C ASP A 20 -13.21 -5.72 -5.26
N HIS A 21 -13.36 -4.90 -4.23
CA HIS A 21 -12.26 -4.27 -3.52
C HIS A 21 -11.29 -5.38 -3.06
N PRO A 22 -9.97 -5.12 -3.04
CA PRO A 22 -9.05 -6.09 -2.50
C PRO A 22 -9.43 -6.36 -1.06
N THR A 23 -9.56 -7.64 -0.72
CA THR A 23 -9.77 -8.11 0.66
C THR A 23 -8.50 -8.70 1.25
N THR A 24 -7.47 -8.91 0.41
CA THR A 24 -6.20 -9.50 0.80
C THR A 24 -5.04 -8.79 0.12
N ILE A 25 -3.86 -8.85 0.73
CA ILE A 25 -2.57 -8.41 0.19
C ILE A 25 -1.61 -9.59 0.19
N THR A 26 -1.01 -9.85 -0.97
CA THR A 26 0.03 -10.86 -1.18
C THR A 26 1.17 -10.24 -1.98
N PHE A 27 2.39 -10.69 -1.70
CA PHE A 27 3.60 -10.18 -2.34
C PHE A 27 4.01 -11.12 -3.48
N PRO A 28 3.88 -10.72 -4.76
CA PRO A 28 4.31 -11.57 -5.87
C PRO A 28 5.83 -11.75 -5.89
N ASP A 29 6.27 -12.81 -6.57
CA ASP A 29 7.70 -13.00 -6.85
C ASP A 29 8.27 -11.86 -7.70
N GLY A 30 9.58 -11.60 -7.55
CA GLY A 30 10.31 -10.65 -8.38
C GLY A 30 10.33 -9.21 -7.86
N LEU A 31 9.74 -8.96 -6.69
CA LEU A 31 9.96 -7.75 -5.91
C LEU A 31 11.40 -7.72 -5.39
N GLU A 32 12.04 -6.57 -5.49
CA GLU A 32 13.41 -6.38 -4.99
C GLU A 32 13.39 -5.64 -3.66
N GLU A 33 13.92 -6.25 -2.60
CA GLU A 33 14.15 -5.55 -1.33
C GLU A 33 15.32 -4.57 -1.46
N ILE A 34 15.06 -3.32 -1.05
CA ILE A 34 16.05 -2.27 -0.93
C ILE A 34 16.27 -2.00 0.55
N GLN A 35 17.44 -2.40 1.03
CA GLN A 35 17.93 -2.09 2.38
C GLN A 35 18.55 -0.70 2.38
N LEU A 36 18.09 0.16 3.28
CA LEU A 36 18.54 1.54 3.43
C LEU A 36 19.50 1.66 4.62
N GLY A 37 20.76 2.03 4.35
CA GLY A 37 21.76 2.26 5.41
C GLY A 37 22.15 0.99 6.18
N SER A 38 23.01 1.16 7.19
CA SER A 38 23.56 0.04 7.99
C SER A 38 22.60 -0.52 9.03
N ASN A 39 21.48 0.15 9.27
CA ASN A 39 20.54 -0.16 10.35
C ASN A 39 19.18 -0.66 9.84
N SER A 40 19.00 -0.83 8.53
CA SER A 40 17.78 -1.41 8.00
C SER A 40 17.75 -2.92 8.26
N GLU A 41 16.66 -3.37 8.86
CA GLU A 41 16.38 -4.80 9.01
C GLU A 41 15.71 -5.34 7.74
N SER A 42 15.85 -6.64 7.48
CA SER A 42 15.19 -7.28 6.34
C SER A 42 13.69 -7.38 6.59
N LEU A 43 12.90 -7.21 5.54
CA LEU A 43 11.44 -7.15 5.67
C LEU A 43 10.84 -8.50 6.08
N CYS A 44 9.93 -8.46 7.04
CA CYS A 44 9.15 -9.61 7.48
C CYS A 44 7.81 -9.69 6.74
N LEU A 45 7.82 -10.21 5.50
CA LEU A 45 6.60 -10.29 4.68
C LEU A 45 5.49 -11.15 5.32
N ASP A 46 5.88 -12.14 6.13
CA ASP A 46 4.98 -13.08 6.82
C ASP A 46 4.58 -12.61 8.23
N CYS A 47 5.03 -11.43 8.68
CA CYS A 47 4.66 -10.93 10.01
C CYS A 47 3.15 -10.74 10.14
N PRO A 48 2.56 -11.02 11.32
CA PRO A 48 1.12 -11.05 11.48
C PRO A 48 0.50 -9.68 11.25
N ASN A 49 1.07 -8.62 11.82
CA ASN A 49 0.54 -7.26 11.70
C ASN A 49 1.46 -6.44 10.78
N LYS A 50 0.88 -5.88 9.73
CA LYS A 50 1.63 -5.10 8.73
C LYS A 50 0.90 -3.81 8.37
N LEU A 51 1.65 -2.74 8.17
CA LEU A 51 1.23 -1.58 7.39
C LEU A 51 1.81 -1.74 5.99
N VAL A 52 0.96 -2.01 4.99
CA VAL A 52 1.41 -2.18 3.61
C VAL A 52 0.98 -0.98 2.78
N GLY A 53 1.96 -0.31 2.18
CA GLY A 53 1.77 0.82 1.27
C GLY A 53 2.24 0.51 -0.15
N TYR A 54 1.63 1.18 -1.12
CA TYR A 54 1.94 1.13 -2.54
C TYR A 54 2.08 2.56 -3.09
N ILE A 55 3.11 2.82 -3.89
CA ILE A 55 3.30 4.07 -4.63
C ILE A 55 3.71 3.78 -6.08
N ASP A 56 2.97 4.34 -7.03
CA ASP A 56 3.31 4.35 -8.46
C ASP A 56 4.23 5.55 -8.80
N LEU A 57 5.52 5.27 -8.90
CA LEU A 57 6.56 6.24 -9.26
C LEU A 57 6.44 6.74 -10.71
N SER A 58 5.76 6.00 -11.59
CA SER A 58 5.54 6.42 -12.97
C SER A 58 4.55 7.59 -13.04
N GLN A 59 3.60 7.65 -12.09
CA GLN A 59 2.58 8.69 -12.01
C GLN A 59 2.98 9.87 -11.13
N ARG A 60 3.64 9.62 -9.98
CA ARG A 60 3.98 10.70 -9.03
C ARG A 60 5.26 10.44 -8.26
N ASN A 61 5.88 11.53 -7.80
CA ASN A 61 7.05 11.44 -6.93
C ASN A 61 6.63 11.07 -5.49
N PRO A 62 7.41 10.24 -4.77
CA PRO A 62 7.14 9.82 -3.40
C PRO A 62 7.31 10.92 -2.34
N TYR A 63 7.29 12.21 -2.69
CA TYR A 63 7.36 13.34 -1.75
C TYR A 63 6.38 13.26 -0.58
N PHE A 64 5.26 12.55 -0.74
CA PHE A 64 4.35 12.21 0.36
C PHE A 64 5.09 11.65 1.58
N MET A 65 6.08 10.79 1.36
CA MET A 65 6.89 10.19 2.43
C MET A 65 7.62 11.24 3.27
N LYS A 66 7.97 12.40 2.67
CA LYS A 66 8.65 13.51 3.35
C LYS A 66 7.71 14.42 4.14
N VAL A 67 6.39 14.30 3.99
CA VAL A 67 5.43 15.22 4.63
C VAL A 67 5.40 15.03 6.14
N ASN A 68 5.65 13.82 6.64
CA ASN A 68 5.67 13.52 8.06
C ASN A 68 6.83 12.56 8.44
N PRO A 69 8.09 13.04 8.54
CA PRO A 69 9.24 12.24 8.99
C PRO A 69 9.09 11.64 10.38
N ASP A 70 8.41 12.37 11.25
CA ASP A 70 8.28 11.96 12.65
C ASP A 70 7.41 10.72 12.75
N LEU A 71 6.39 10.60 11.90
CA LEU A 71 5.54 9.41 11.82
C LEU A 71 6.33 8.13 11.57
N TRP A 72 7.22 8.12 10.58
CA TRP A 72 7.94 6.88 10.23
C TRP A 72 8.90 6.45 11.32
N ARG A 73 9.54 7.42 11.99
CA ARG A 73 10.41 7.16 13.12
C ARG A 73 9.64 6.69 14.35
N ASP A 74 8.48 7.30 14.60
CA ASP A 74 7.58 6.90 15.68
C ASP A 74 7.09 5.46 15.50
N LEU A 75 6.68 5.09 14.28
CA LEU A 75 6.33 3.71 13.94
C LEU A 75 7.48 2.74 14.21
N HIS A 76 8.69 3.09 13.79
CA HIS A 76 9.88 2.25 13.98
C HIS A 76 10.22 2.08 15.47
N ASP A 77 10.16 3.16 16.25
CA ASP A 77 10.64 3.16 17.64
C ASP A 77 9.60 2.64 18.63
N ASN A 78 8.31 2.87 18.38
CA ASN A 78 7.25 2.63 19.35
C ASN A 78 6.30 1.47 19.00
N TYR A 79 6.33 0.96 17.76
CA TYR A 79 5.45 -0.12 17.30
C TYR A 79 6.23 -1.27 16.64
N PRO A 80 7.17 -1.93 17.36
CA PRO A 80 8.03 -2.98 16.80
C PRO A 80 7.25 -4.24 16.34
N GLU A 81 6.01 -4.42 16.79
CA GLU A 81 5.11 -5.49 16.36
C GLU A 81 4.45 -5.23 15.00
N LEU A 82 4.54 -4.00 14.48
CA LEU A 82 3.98 -3.59 13.20
C LEU A 82 5.07 -3.51 12.13
N GLU A 83 5.04 -4.45 11.20
CA GLU A 83 5.95 -4.40 10.04
C GLU A 83 5.47 -3.32 9.04
N VAL A 84 6.33 -2.36 8.71
CA VAL A 84 6.02 -1.30 7.73
C VAL A 84 6.64 -1.64 6.38
N ILE A 85 5.80 -1.90 5.37
CA ILE A 85 6.23 -2.33 4.03
C ILE A 85 5.71 -1.35 2.99
N TRP A 86 6.60 -0.62 2.33
CA TRP A 86 6.25 0.17 1.15
C TRP A 86 6.74 -0.49 -0.13
N VAL A 87 5.83 -0.69 -1.07
CA VAL A 87 6.10 -1.12 -2.44
C VAL A 87 6.14 0.11 -3.35
N PHE A 88 7.31 0.42 -3.88
CA PHE A 88 7.50 1.47 -4.87
C PHE A 88 7.53 0.84 -6.26
N ALA A 89 6.48 1.10 -7.03
CA ALA A 89 6.26 0.46 -8.31
C ALA A 89 6.35 1.42 -9.48
N GLY A 90 6.67 0.86 -10.65
CA GLY A 90 6.88 1.63 -11.87
C GLY A 90 8.17 2.46 -11.81
N GLU A 91 8.64 2.90 -12.97
CA GLU A 91 9.76 3.83 -13.06
C GLU A 91 9.55 4.77 -14.25
N ASN A 92 10.10 5.98 -14.15
CA ASN A 92 10.21 6.89 -15.27
C ASN A 92 11.57 7.63 -15.22
N ASP A 93 11.87 8.43 -16.24
CA ASP A 93 13.14 9.17 -16.30
C ASP A 93 13.36 10.11 -15.11
N LYS A 94 12.28 10.55 -14.44
CA LYS A 94 12.34 11.45 -13.30
C LYS A 94 12.57 10.73 -11.98
N MET A 95 12.04 9.51 -11.83
CA MET A 95 12.13 8.70 -10.62
C MET A 95 12.33 7.23 -10.99
N ASN A 96 13.57 6.77 -10.83
CA ASN A 96 13.98 5.38 -11.00
C ASN A 96 14.54 4.85 -9.68
N LYS A 97 14.88 3.56 -9.62
CA LYS A 97 15.45 2.93 -8.42
C LYS A 97 16.56 3.74 -7.75
N GLN A 98 17.56 4.19 -8.51
CA GLN A 98 18.69 4.93 -7.92
C GLN A 98 18.22 6.21 -7.25
N LYS A 99 17.35 6.98 -7.92
CA LYS A 99 16.80 8.22 -7.36
C LYS A 99 15.88 7.97 -6.17
N LEU A 100 15.15 6.86 -6.17
CA LEU A 100 14.35 6.43 -5.02
C LEU A 100 15.26 6.17 -3.80
N VAL A 101 16.33 5.41 -3.99
CA VAL A 101 17.32 5.13 -2.93
C VAL A 101 17.92 6.42 -2.40
N GLU A 102 18.38 7.31 -3.30
CA GLU A 102 18.93 8.63 -2.91
C GLU A 102 17.90 9.45 -2.11
N PHE A 103 16.64 9.46 -2.56
CA PHE A 103 15.56 10.19 -1.89
C PHE A 103 15.25 9.64 -0.49
N LEU A 104 15.20 8.32 -0.31
CA LEU A 104 14.88 7.69 0.97
C LEU A 104 16.04 7.83 1.96
N ILE A 105 17.30 7.74 1.48
CA ILE A 105 18.49 7.99 2.31
C ILE A 105 18.58 9.45 2.75
N GLU A 106 18.34 10.41 1.84
CA GLU A 106 18.39 11.85 2.16
C GLU A 106 17.45 12.22 3.31
N PHE A 107 16.34 11.50 3.41
CA PHE A 107 15.30 11.71 4.41
C PHE A 107 15.48 10.89 5.69
N ASP A 108 16.45 9.97 5.75
CA ASP A 108 16.63 9.04 6.86
C ASP A 108 15.38 8.15 7.09
N TYR A 109 14.82 7.61 6.01
CA TYR A 109 13.69 6.68 6.09
C TYR A 109 14.12 5.39 6.82
N PRO A 110 13.44 4.97 7.90
CA PRO A 110 13.97 3.97 8.82
C PRO A 110 13.72 2.51 8.40
N PHE A 111 12.90 2.26 7.37
CA PHE A 111 12.51 0.90 6.97
C PHE A 111 13.14 0.49 5.63
N SER A 112 13.37 -0.81 5.47
CA SER A 112 13.57 -1.41 4.14
C SER A 112 12.30 -1.23 3.29
N VAL A 113 12.46 -1.28 1.97
CA VAL A 113 11.32 -1.11 1.03
C VAL A 113 11.37 -2.15 -0.08
N LEU A 114 10.24 -2.40 -0.73
CA LEU A 114 10.17 -3.23 -1.92
C LEU A 114 10.12 -2.37 -3.18
N TYR A 115 10.89 -2.75 -4.19
CA TYR A 115 10.89 -2.13 -5.51
C TYR A 115 10.27 -3.06 -6.54
N ASP A 116 9.28 -2.54 -7.26
CA ASP A 116 8.49 -3.28 -8.24
C ASP A 116 8.55 -2.60 -9.61
N ARG A 117 9.62 -2.89 -10.35
CA ARG A 117 9.84 -2.29 -11.67
C ARG A 117 8.67 -2.49 -12.64
N GLN A 118 7.95 -3.62 -12.53
CA GLN A 118 6.95 -4.07 -13.49
C GLN A 118 5.52 -3.75 -13.07
N ASN A 119 5.33 -3.12 -11.91
CA ASN A 119 4.03 -2.88 -11.31
C ASN A 119 3.20 -4.16 -11.10
N SER A 120 3.90 -5.26 -10.85
CA SER A 120 3.31 -6.58 -10.63
C SER A 120 2.46 -6.66 -9.36
N PHE A 121 2.85 -5.98 -8.29
CA PHE A 121 2.12 -5.92 -7.02
C PHE A 121 0.73 -5.30 -7.19
N PHE A 122 0.63 -4.21 -7.96
CA PHE A 122 -0.64 -3.51 -8.21
C PHE A 122 -1.64 -4.41 -8.94
N GLU A 123 -1.18 -5.07 -10.00
CA GLU A 123 -2.00 -5.98 -10.81
C GLU A 123 -2.36 -7.25 -10.03
N HIS A 124 -1.39 -7.82 -9.31
CA HIS A 124 -1.57 -9.04 -8.52
C HIS A 124 -2.65 -8.86 -7.45
N ASN A 125 -2.61 -7.73 -6.74
CA ASN A 125 -3.56 -7.41 -5.68
C ASN A 125 -4.82 -6.68 -6.20
N LYS A 126 -4.98 -6.52 -7.52
CA LYS A 126 -6.16 -5.86 -8.14
C LYS A 126 -6.46 -4.48 -7.56
N LEU A 127 -5.42 -3.70 -7.25
CA LEU A 127 -5.56 -2.38 -6.61
C LEU A 127 -6.26 -1.34 -7.50
N VAL A 128 -6.49 -1.65 -8.77
CA VAL A 128 -7.32 -0.86 -9.71
C VAL A 128 -8.80 -0.83 -9.33
N ASN A 129 -9.29 -1.81 -8.58
CA ASN A 129 -10.72 -1.95 -8.26
C ASN A 129 -11.17 -1.04 -7.10
N VAL A 130 -10.32 -0.12 -6.64
CA VAL A 130 -10.65 0.78 -5.54
C VAL A 130 -10.99 2.16 -6.08
N SER A 131 -12.12 2.70 -5.65
CA SER A 131 -12.60 4.04 -6.01
C SER A 131 -11.84 5.14 -5.24
N PHE A 132 -10.52 5.04 -5.13
CA PHE A 132 -9.71 6.12 -4.57
C PHE A 132 -9.45 7.18 -5.64
N GLU A 133 -9.54 8.45 -5.24
CA GLU A 133 -9.15 9.57 -6.12
C GLU A 133 -7.65 9.50 -6.50
N ASN A 134 -6.84 8.81 -5.69
CA ASN A 134 -5.39 8.73 -5.83
C ASN A 134 -4.90 7.29 -6.00
N ILE A 135 -5.27 6.61 -7.08
CA ILE A 135 -4.84 5.22 -7.35
C ILE A 135 -3.31 4.98 -7.31
N TRP A 136 -2.53 6.05 -7.50
CA TRP A 136 -1.07 6.06 -7.49
C TRP A 136 -0.47 5.89 -6.09
N ILE A 137 -1.28 6.04 -5.02
CA ILE A 137 -0.87 5.77 -3.64
C ILE A 137 -2.01 5.08 -2.88
N GLN A 138 -1.72 3.95 -2.26
CA GLN A 138 -2.69 3.20 -1.47
C GLN A 138 -1.99 2.60 -0.26
N SER A 139 -2.64 2.54 0.88
CA SER A 139 -2.08 1.94 2.09
C SER A 139 -3.15 1.23 2.92
N TYR A 140 -2.75 0.16 3.60
CA TYR A 140 -3.63 -0.76 4.30
C TYR A 140 -2.98 -1.29 5.57
N PHE A 141 -3.77 -1.46 6.62
CA PHE A 141 -3.41 -2.34 7.72
C PHE A 141 -3.85 -3.77 7.38
N VAL A 142 -2.92 -4.70 7.49
CA VAL A 142 -3.05 -6.09 7.04
C VAL A 142 -2.74 -7.03 8.20
N ARG A 143 -3.61 -8.03 8.41
CA ARG A 143 -3.39 -9.12 9.37
C ARG A 143 -3.22 -10.46 8.65
N GLY A 144 -2.03 -11.05 8.71
CA GLY A 144 -1.67 -12.17 7.85
C GLY A 144 -1.67 -11.70 6.39
N GLU A 145 -2.66 -12.13 5.61
CA GLU A 145 -2.91 -11.64 4.25
C GLU A 145 -4.17 -10.76 4.18
N ASP A 146 -5.02 -10.73 5.21
CA ASP A 146 -6.31 -10.06 5.17
C ASP A 146 -6.17 -8.55 5.36
N ILE A 147 -6.80 -7.77 4.48
CA ILE A 147 -6.93 -6.33 4.66
C ILE A 147 -7.98 -6.07 5.72
N ILE A 148 -7.59 -5.43 6.83
CA ILE A 148 -8.52 -5.06 7.89
C ILE A 148 -9.14 -3.70 7.60
N LEU A 149 -8.30 -2.70 7.26
CA LEU A 149 -8.76 -1.36 6.90
C LEU A 149 -7.73 -0.61 6.04
N SER A 150 -8.20 0.40 5.30
CA SER A 150 -7.34 1.35 4.58
C SER A 150 -6.66 2.31 5.56
N ALA A 151 -5.36 2.52 5.40
CA ALA A 151 -4.59 3.43 6.22
C ALA A 151 -4.38 4.77 5.52
N GLU A 152 -4.46 5.88 6.26
CA GLU A 152 -4.30 7.24 5.74
C GLU A 152 -3.11 7.98 6.38
N PRO A 153 -1.85 7.53 6.16
CA PRO A 153 -0.66 8.10 6.81
C PRO A 153 -0.42 9.59 6.51
N GLY A 154 -1.16 10.17 5.56
CA GLY A 154 -1.15 11.60 5.27
C GLY A 154 -1.92 12.48 6.22
N ILE A 155 -2.78 11.90 7.07
CA ILE A 155 -3.65 12.63 7.99
C ILE A 155 -3.35 12.12 9.40
N SER A 156 -2.45 12.79 10.11
CA SER A 156 -1.85 12.25 11.36
C SER A 156 -2.87 11.80 12.41
N GLU A 157 -3.90 12.60 12.70
CA GLU A 157 -4.91 12.26 13.71
C GLU A 157 -5.72 11.02 13.30
N LEU A 158 -6.13 10.95 12.03
CA LEU A 158 -6.87 9.80 11.49
C LEU A 158 -5.99 8.55 11.45
N PHE A 159 -4.73 8.69 11.04
CA PHE A 159 -3.81 7.56 10.99
C PHE A 159 -3.57 6.96 12.38
N GLN A 160 -3.42 7.80 13.41
CA GLN A 160 -3.26 7.32 14.78
C GLN A 160 -4.50 6.57 15.26
N GLU A 161 -5.71 7.12 15.04
CA GLU A 161 -6.97 6.44 15.37
C GLU A 161 -7.06 5.07 14.67
N GLN A 162 -6.71 5.02 13.38
CA GLN A 162 -6.70 3.77 12.60
C GLN A 162 -5.66 2.76 13.09
N LEU A 163 -4.49 3.22 13.53
CA LEU A 163 -3.44 2.38 14.08
C LEU A 163 -3.87 1.78 15.42
N ASP A 164 -4.42 2.60 16.31
CA ASP A 164 -4.93 2.17 17.62
C ASP A 164 -6.05 1.13 17.43
N ASP A 165 -7.03 1.42 16.57
CA ASP A 165 -8.13 0.49 16.24
C ASP A 165 -7.59 -0.84 15.69
N PHE A 166 -6.58 -0.79 14.81
CA PHE A 166 -6.00 -2.01 14.22
C PHE A 166 -5.29 -2.88 15.27
N LEU A 167 -4.56 -2.27 16.18
CA LEU A 167 -3.81 -2.97 17.23
C LEU A 167 -4.71 -3.45 18.38
N GLU A 168 -5.84 -2.80 18.64
CA GLU A 168 -6.80 -3.22 19.68
C GLU A 168 -7.71 -4.39 19.27
N LEU A 169 -7.81 -4.70 17.97
CA LEU A 169 -8.62 -5.81 17.43
C LEU A 169 -8.06 -7.22 17.69
N GLU A 170 -7.24 -7.41 18.73
CA GLU A 170 -6.68 -8.71 19.14
C GLU A 170 -7.69 -9.65 19.84
#